data_AF-A0A6G0WDA4-F1
#
_entry.id   AF-A0A6G0WDA4-F1
#
_cell.length_a   1.000
_cell.length_b   1.000
_cell.length_c   1.000
_cell.angle_alpha   90.00
_cell.angle_beta   90.00
_cell.angle_gamma   90.00
#
_symmetry.space_group_name_H-M   'P 1'
#
loop_
_entity.id
_entity.type
_entity.pdbx_description
1 polymer ?
#
loop_
_entity_poly.entity_id
_entity_poly.type
_entity_poly.pdbx_seq_one_letter_code
_entity_poly.pdbx_strand_id
1 'polypeptide(L)'
;MICCDFCDEWYHAKCIGISPTVMSNLEAYRCPGCAFRQGMSHLTSKRPLRPSLKQMIGLITRGDALQIEVPELEDLKALVSLGNDLLAEIIDFERHFLHQCSLESMLTHVDQLKEELQSKVSAVARYETLVILEPAHQKLRTMQWFLRACRLIFETSPAPRYSQLLILLSDAKQDKLEFSTLELQRFYHELEHNVERAIQWVAQVKALRMDSQNLMHLKDEAEEISQYLQLPDAAITNFNVAFKFHMGAR
;
A
#
# COMPACT_ATOMS: atom_id res chain seq x y z
N MET A 1 4.66 -21.01 12.50
CA MET A 1 5.48 -20.08 11.69
C MET A 1 4.58 -19.41 10.66
N ILE A 2 5.01 -18.33 10.06
CA ILE A 2 4.33 -17.67 8.94
C ILE A 2 5.35 -17.27 7.87
N CYS A 3 5.00 -17.42 6.60
CA CYS A 3 5.85 -17.05 5.47
C CYS A 3 5.49 -15.64 4.97
N CYS A 4 6.48 -14.85 4.56
CA CYS A 4 6.25 -13.54 3.95
C CYS A 4 5.98 -13.67 2.44
N ASP A 5 4.87 -13.13 1.95
CA ASP A 5 4.45 -13.20 0.55
C ASP A 5 5.33 -12.41 -0.43
N PHE A 6 6.29 -11.61 0.07
CA PHE A 6 7.19 -10.80 -0.75
C PHE A 6 8.63 -11.31 -0.80
N CYS A 7 9.08 -12.06 0.21
CA CYS A 7 10.47 -12.54 0.24
C CYS A 7 10.60 -14.03 0.55
N ASP A 8 9.50 -14.75 0.71
CA ASP A 8 9.44 -16.20 0.97
C ASP A 8 10.20 -16.67 2.22
N GLU A 9 10.57 -15.73 3.09
CA GLU A 9 11.23 -16.00 4.37
C GLU A 9 10.21 -16.36 5.46
N TRP A 10 10.60 -17.28 6.35
CA TRP A 10 9.77 -17.78 7.44
C TRP A 10 10.05 -17.10 8.77
N TYR A 11 8.98 -16.76 9.48
CA TYR A 11 9.05 -16.04 10.74
C TYR A 11 8.26 -16.75 11.84
N HIS A 12 8.78 -16.65 13.06
CA HIS A 12 8.00 -16.94 14.26
C HIS A 12 6.99 -15.81 14.47
N ALA A 13 5.69 -16.12 14.44
CA ALA A 13 4.65 -15.11 14.65
C ALA A 13 4.79 -14.35 15.96
N LYS A 14 5.21 -15.04 17.04
CA LYS A 14 5.52 -14.40 18.32
C LYS A 14 6.64 -13.35 18.20
N CYS A 15 7.70 -13.63 17.43
CA CYS A 15 8.84 -12.71 17.27
C CYS A 15 8.50 -11.45 16.48
N ILE A 16 7.45 -11.50 15.65
CA ILE A 16 6.99 -10.38 14.82
C ILE A 16 5.66 -9.80 15.31
N GLY A 17 5.24 -10.14 16.53
CA GLY A 17 4.08 -9.53 17.20
C GLY A 17 2.71 -9.96 16.69
N ILE A 18 2.61 -11.06 15.95
CA ILE A 18 1.32 -11.59 15.45
C ILE A 18 0.73 -12.53 16.51
N SER A 19 -0.48 -12.22 16.96
CA SER A 19 -1.21 -13.06 17.90
C SER A 19 -1.79 -14.31 17.22
N PRO A 20 -2.04 -15.40 17.97
CA PRO A 20 -2.67 -16.60 17.41
C PRO A 20 -4.03 -16.32 16.74
N THR A 21 -4.82 -15.40 17.29
CA THR A 21 -6.12 -14.98 16.73
C THR A 21 -5.97 -14.23 15.41
N VAL A 22 -4.95 -13.36 15.29
CA VAL A 22 -4.67 -12.72 14.00
C VAL A 22 -4.19 -13.76 13.00
N MET A 23 -3.28 -14.63 13.41
CA MET A 23 -2.74 -15.69 12.56
C MET A 23 -3.82 -16.58 11.96
N SER A 24 -4.85 -16.98 12.73
CA SER A 24 -5.89 -17.89 12.24
C SER A 24 -6.72 -17.30 11.09
N ASN A 25 -6.78 -15.97 11.00
CA ASN A 25 -7.58 -15.23 10.02
C ASN A 25 -6.72 -14.52 8.97
N LEU A 26 -5.40 -14.68 9.02
CA LEU A 26 -4.47 -13.94 8.18
C LEU A 26 -4.32 -14.64 6.82
N GLU A 27 -4.82 -13.99 5.76
CA GLU A 27 -4.74 -14.54 4.40
C GLU A 27 -3.41 -14.26 3.71
N ALA A 28 -2.77 -13.13 4.04
CA ALA A 28 -1.54 -12.68 3.42
C ALA A 28 -0.68 -11.93 4.45
N TYR A 29 0.65 -12.04 4.33
CA TYR A 29 1.60 -11.47 5.27
C TYR A 29 2.79 -10.79 4.59
N ARG A 30 3.06 -9.55 5.00
CA ARG A 30 4.28 -8.81 4.69
C ARG A 30 5.14 -8.64 5.94
N CYS A 31 6.40 -9.08 5.88
CA CYS A 31 7.33 -8.91 6.98
C CYS A 31 7.77 -7.44 7.16
N PRO A 32 8.27 -7.05 8.36
CA PRO A 32 8.73 -5.69 8.62
C PRO A 32 9.84 -5.23 7.66
N GLY A 33 10.73 -6.14 7.25
CA GLY A 33 11.79 -5.83 6.29
C GLY A 33 11.24 -5.48 4.89
N CYS A 34 10.25 -6.23 4.42
CA CYS A 34 9.55 -5.91 3.17
C CYS A 34 8.73 -4.63 3.29
N ALA A 35 8.05 -4.39 4.43
CA ALA A 35 7.35 -3.14 4.67
C ALA A 35 8.29 -1.94 4.60
N PHE A 36 9.47 -2.02 5.23
CA PHE A 36 10.49 -0.97 5.16
C PHE A 36 10.98 -0.72 3.73
N ARG A 37 11.33 -1.78 2.98
CA ARG A 37 11.76 -1.66 1.57
C ARG A 37 10.68 -1.07 0.65
N GLN A 38 9.41 -1.26 1.00
CA GLN A 38 8.26 -0.72 0.28
C GLN A 38 7.85 0.69 0.74
N GLY A 39 8.67 1.36 1.56
CA GLY A 39 8.38 2.71 2.06
C GLY A 39 7.29 2.78 3.14
N MET A 40 6.82 1.63 3.64
CA MET A 40 5.77 1.52 4.66
C MET A 40 6.33 1.55 6.08
N SER A 41 7.33 2.39 6.32
CA SER A 41 8.00 2.48 7.62
C SER A 41 7.06 2.93 8.74
N HIS A 42 6.00 3.69 8.40
CA HIS A 42 4.94 4.09 9.34
C HIS A 42 4.16 2.91 9.93
N LEU A 43 4.12 1.76 9.26
CA LEU A 43 3.51 0.55 9.80
C LEU A 43 4.40 -0.17 10.82
N THR A 44 5.70 0.12 10.81
CA THR A 44 6.70 -0.60 11.62
C THR A 44 7.27 0.21 12.77
N SER A 45 7.27 1.55 12.67
CA SER A 45 7.90 2.43 13.64
C SER A 45 6.89 3.26 14.42
N LYS A 46 6.96 3.19 15.75
CA LYS A 46 6.26 4.14 16.63
C LYS A 46 7.06 5.43 16.65
N ARG A 47 6.54 6.47 16.00
CA ARG A 47 7.15 7.80 16.03
C ARG A 47 7.04 8.37 17.45
N PRO A 48 8.09 9.04 17.96
CA PRO A 48 7.99 9.74 19.23
C PRO A 48 6.96 10.87 19.11
N LEU A 49 6.28 11.21 20.21
CA LEU A 49 5.31 12.30 20.19
C LEU A 49 6.02 13.60 19.81
N ARG A 50 5.50 14.26 18.77
CA ARG A 50 5.91 15.59 18.31
C ARG A 50 4.68 16.48 18.22
N PRO A 51 4.80 17.79 18.45
CA PRO A 51 3.69 18.71 18.28
C PRO A 51 3.28 18.77 16.80
N SER A 52 2.00 18.98 16.53
CA SER A 52 1.52 19.31 15.19
C SER A 52 1.79 20.78 14.85
N LEU A 53 1.79 21.13 13.56
CA LEU A 53 1.85 22.53 13.14
C LEU A 53 0.80 23.40 13.84
N LYS A 54 -0.43 22.90 13.99
CA LYS A 54 -1.51 23.62 14.69
C LYS A 54 -1.15 23.89 16.16
N GLN A 55 -0.54 22.92 16.84
CA GLN A 55 -0.08 23.11 18.22
C GLN A 55 1.06 24.12 18.27
N MET A 56 1.96 24.12 17.28
CA MET A 56 3.04 25.10 17.21
C MET A 56 2.52 26.52 17.03
N ILE A 57 1.57 26.73 16.12
CA ILE A 57 0.91 28.03 15.95
C ILE A 57 0.26 28.48 17.26
N GLY A 58 -0.43 27.58 17.98
CA GLY A 58 -1.02 27.90 19.28
C GLY A 58 -0.01 28.18 20.40
N LEU A 59 1.21 27.65 20.32
CA LEU A 59 2.32 28.03 21.22
C LEU A 59 2.82 29.43 20.88
N ILE A 60 2.99 29.72 19.58
CA ILE A 60 3.45 31.03 19.10
C ILE A 60 2.47 32.12 19.52
N THR A 61 1.18 31.95 19.25
CA THR A 61 0.14 32.91 19.65
C THR A 61 0.12 33.19 21.15
N ARG A 62 0.36 32.15 21.98
CA ARG A 62 0.46 32.33 23.43
C ARG A 62 1.72 33.07 23.82
N GLY A 63 2.85 32.79 23.16
CA GLY A 63 4.11 33.51 23.35
C GLY A 63 4.01 34.99 23.00
N ASP A 64 3.42 35.33 21.85
CA ASP A 64 3.21 36.71 21.41
C ASP A 64 2.29 37.50 22.37
N ALA A 65 1.42 36.81 23.12
CA ALA A 65 0.53 37.43 24.11
C ALA A 65 1.20 37.68 25.47
N LEU A 66 2.42 37.19 25.69
CA LEU A 66 3.17 37.44 26.91
C LEU A 66 3.73 38.87 26.91
N GLN A 67 3.75 39.50 28.08
CA GLN A 67 4.35 40.84 28.26
C GLN A 67 5.88 40.77 28.50
N ILE A 68 6.53 39.72 27.99
CA ILE A 68 7.98 39.50 28.10
C ILE A 68 8.54 39.16 26.74
N GLU A 69 9.81 39.49 26.51
CA GLU A 69 10.54 39.06 25.33
C GLU A 69 10.89 37.57 25.45
N VAL A 70 10.55 36.80 24.41
CA VAL A 70 10.89 35.37 24.28
C VAL A 70 11.64 35.19 22.97
N PRO A 71 12.99 35.27 22.96
CA PRO A 71 13.79 35.22 21.73
C PRO A 71 13.55 33.97 20.89
N GLU A 72 13.31 32.82 21.52
CA GLU A 72 13.07 31.52 20.87
C GLU A 72 11.74 31.46 20.09
N LEU A 73 10.87 32.46 20.27
CA LEU A 73 9.60 32.54 19.54
C LEU A 73 9.82 32.72 18.04
N GLU A 74 10.90 33.41 17.65
CA GLU A 74 11.28 33.58 16.25
C GLU A 74 11.73 32.25 15.62
N ASP A 75 12.42 31.39 16.37
CA ASP A 75 12.78 30.04 15.91
C ASP A 75 11.51 29.20 15.64
N LEU A 76 10.50 29.30 16.51
CA LEU A 76 9.23 28.61 16.31
C LEU A 76 8.48 29.13 15.08
N LYS A 77 8.47 30.45 14.85
CA LYS A 77 7.89 31.07 13.65
C LYS A 77 8.60 30.61 12.39
N ALA A 78 9.93 30.59 12.39
CA ALA A 78 10.75 30.09 11.29
C ALA A 78 10.46 28.60 11.01
N LEU A 79 10.30 27.79 12.05
CA LEU A 79 9.96 26.37 11.91
C LEU A 79 8.57 26.16 11.29
N VAL A 80 7.57 26.95 11.70
CA VAL A 80 6.23 26.91 11.08
C VAL A 80 6.28 27.36 9.61
N SER A 81 7.04 28.41 9.29
CA SER A 81 7.24 28.85 7.90
C SER A 81 7.83 27.73 7.05
N LEU A 82 8.91 27.10 7.51
CA LEU A 82 9.56 25.97 6.83
C LEU A 82 8.58 24.82 6.58
N GLY A 83 7.71 24.50 7.55
CA GLY A 83 6.68 23.48 7.41
C GLY A 83 5.64 23.82 6.33
N ASN A 84 5.23 25.08 6.23
CA ASN A 84 4.30 25.54 5.20
C ASN A 84 4.93 25.53 3.81
N ASP A 85 6.18 25.98 3.69
CA ASP A 85 6.93 25.98 2.43
C ASP A 85 7.12 24.54 1.93
N LEU A 86 7.51 23.62 2.83
CA LEU A 86 7.63 22.21 2.50
C LEU A 86 6.29 21.60 2.07
N LEU A 87 5.19 21.95 2.75
CA LEU A 87 3.86 21.49 2.34
C LEU A 87 3.48 22.00 0.94
N ALA A 88 3.77 23.26 0.63
CA ALA A 88 3.56 23.82 -0.70
C ALA A 88 4.35 23.06 -1.76
N GLU A 89 5.62 22.75 -1.49
CA GLU A 89 6.44 21.91 -2.39
C GLU A 89 5.84 20.51 -2.62
N ILE A 90 5.30 19.86 -1.57
CA ILE A 90 4.66 18.55 -1.70
C ILE A 90 3.39 18.65 -2.55
N ILE A 91 2.60 19.71 -2.38
CA ILE A 91 1.39 19.94 -3.17
C ILE A 91 1.76 20.16 -4.64
N ASP A 92 2.77 20.97 -4.92
CA ASP A 92 3.22 21.22 -6.29
C ASP A 92 3.78 19.95 -6.94
N PHE A 93 4.55 19.16 -6.19
CA PHE A 93 5.04 17.85 -6.63
C PHE A 93 3.89 16.88 -6.95
N GLU A 94 2.88 16.78 -6.08
CA GLU A 94 1.68 15.97 -6.32
C GLU A 94 0.96 16.41 -7.60
N ARG A 95 0.76 17.71 -7.81
CA ARG A 95 0.13 18.21 -9.06
C ARG A 95 0.94 17.80 -10.29
N HIS A 96 2.27 17.89 -10.24
CA HIS A 96 3.14 17.50 -11.33
C HIS A 96 3.07 16.00 -11.60
N PHE A 97 3.17 15.18 -10.54
CA PHE A 97 3.04 13.73 -10.59
C PHE A 97 1.70 13.31 -11.23
N LEU A 98 0.60 13.90 -10.78
CA LEU A 98 -0.75 13.62 -11.28
C LEU A 98 -0.99 14.14 -12.70
N HIS A 99 -0.25 15.15 -13.16
CA HIS A 99 -0.30 15.62 -14.54
C HIS A 99 0.43 14.66 -15.49
N GLN A 100 1.51 14.03 -15.03
CA GLN A 100 2.26 13.03 -15.80
C GLN A 100 1.62 11.63 -15.76
N CYS A 101 0.48 11.49 -15.08
CA CYS A 101 -0.08 10.23 -14.63
C CYS A 101 -0.71 9.36 -15.72
N SER A 102 -0.32 9.48 -16.99
CA SER A 102 -0.66 8.42 -17.96
C SER A 102 0.16 7.18 -17.63
N LEU A 103 -0.50 6.03 -17.45
CA LEU A 103 0.14 4.76 -17.08
C LEU A 103 1.34 4.45 -17.99
N GLU A 104 1.18 4.66 -19.29
CA GLU A 104 2.22 4.44 -20.30
C GLU A 104 3.44 5.37 -20.12
N SER A 105 3.23 6.66 -19.85
CA SER A 105 4.32 7.62 -19.62
C SER A 105 5.02 7.38 -18.29
N MET A 106 4.29 6.95 -17.26
CA MET A 106 4.88 6.69 -15.95
C MET A 106 5.73 5.42 -15.95
N LEU A 107 5.30 4.38 -16.65
CA LEU A 107 6.04 3.11 -16.73
C LEU A 107 7.46 3.28 -17.28
N THR A 108 7.66 4.24 -18.18
CA THR A 108 8.99 4.55 -18.74
C THR A 108 9.91 5.30 -17.77
N HIS A 109 9.37 5.91 -16.71
CA HIS A 109 10.11 6.76 -15.77
C HIS A 109 9.92 6.35 -14.29
N VAL A 110 9.45 5.13 -14.00
CA VAL A 110 9.08 4.69 -12.63
C VAL A 110 10.23 4.85 -11.64
N ASP A 111 11.46 4.49 -12.02
CA ASP A 111 12.61 4.59 -11.13
C ASP A 111 12.97 6.04 -10.82
N GLN A 112 12.93 6.93 -11.81
CA GLN A 112 13.14 8.36 -11.60
C GLN A 112 12.08 8.95 -10.66
N LEU A 113 10.80 8.68 -10.93
CA LEU A 113 9.68 9.15 -10.11
C LEU A 113 9.78 8.63 -8.67
N LYS A 114 10.25 7.38 -8.50
CA LYS A 114 10.50 6.80 -7.18
C LYS A 114 11.61 7.53 -6.43
N GLU A 115 12.71 7.89 -7.09
CA GLU A 115 13.79 8.66 -6.47
C GLU A 115 13.34 10.07 -6.07
N GLU A 116 12.61 10.75 -6.94
CA GLU A 116 12.05 12.08 -6.67
C GLU A 116 11.08 12.04 -5.48
N LEU A 117 10.15 11.08 -5.48
CA LEU A 117 9.22 10.86 -4.38
C LEU A 117 9.96 10.53 -3.08
N GLN A 118 10.99 9.68 -3.13
CA GLN A 118 11.79 9.33 -1.96
C GLN A 118 12.54 10.53 -1.40
N SER A 119 13.00 11.45 -2.24
CA SER A 119 13.59 12.72 -1.82
C SER A 119 12.58 13.57 -1.04
N LYS A 120 11.34 13.68 -1.53
CA LYS A 120 10.26 14.40 -0.85
C LYS A 120 9.85 13.75 0.48
N VAL A 121 9.72 12.42 0.52
CA VAL A 121 9.48 11.65 1.75
C VAL A 121 10.58 11.89 2.77
N SER A 122 11.84 11.92 2.33
CA SER A 122 12.99 12.15 3.21
C SER A 122 13.02 13.59 3.75
N ALA A 123 12.63 14.56 2.94
CA ALA A 123 12.50 15.96 3.39
C ALA A 123 11.44 16.10 4.48
N VAL A 124 10.26 15.50 4.29
CA VAL A 124 9.20 15.47 5.32
C VAL A 124 9.68 14.74 6.57
N ALA A 125 10.31 13.57 6.43
CA ALA A 125 10.83 12.83 7.57
C ALA A 125 11.84 13.63 8.41
N ARG A 126 12.71 14.42 7.78
CA ARG A 126 13.65 15.33 8.47
C ARG A 126 12.92 16.41 9.25
N TYR A 127 11.93 17.06 8.64
CA TYR A 127 11.10 18.07 9.32
C TYR A 127 10.33 17.47 10.52
N GLU A 128 9.78 16.26 10.33
CA GLU A 128 9.02 15.54 11.35
C GLU A 128 9.85 15.00 12.51
N THR A 129 11.18 15.16 12.47
CA THR A 129 11.99 14.99 13.67
C THR A 129 11.68 16.04 14.75
N LEU A 130 11.04 17.15 14.37
CA LEU A 130 10.67 18.27 15.24
C LEU A 130 9.14 18.49 15.32
N VAL A 131 8.44 18.54 14.18
CA VAL A 131 7.01 18.91 14.10
C VAL A 131 6.28 18.02 13.10
N ILE A 132 5.11 17.48 13.49
CA ILE A 132 4.31 16.62 12.61
C ILE A 132 3.70 17.43 11.47
N LEU A 133 3.84 16.93 10.24
CA LEU A 133 3.30 17.51 9.01
C LEU A 133 2.25 16.58 8.38
N GLU A 134 1.17 16.32 9.12
CA GLU A 134 0.10 15.37 8.70
C GLU A 134 -0.44 15.61 7.28
N PRO A 135 -0.68 16.86 6.81
CA PRO A 135 -1.24 17.10 5.48
C PRO A 135 -0.36 16.59 4.33
N ALA A 136 0.97 16.45 4.55
CA ALA A 136 1.88 15.91 3.54
C ALA A 136 1.74 14.38 3.41
N HIS A 137 1.32 13.67 4.46
CA HIS A 137 1.30 12.21 4.48
C HIS A 137 0.32 11.62 3.47
N GLN A 138 -0.92 12.10 3.41
CA GLN A 138 -1.93 11.53 2.53
C GLN A 138 -1.48 11.62 1.07
N LYS A 139 -0.92 12.77 0.68
CA LYS A 139 -0.38 13.05 -0.66
C LYS A 139 0.76 12.09 -1.01
N LEU A 140 1.76 12.00 -0.13
CA LEU A 140 2.92 11.12 -0.32
C LEU A 140 2.53 9.64 -0.37
N ARG A 141 1.62 9.19 0.51
CA ARG A 141 1.19 7.79 0.57
C ARG A 141 0.44 7.35 -0.67
N THR A 142 -0.43 8.19 -1.24
CA THR A 142 -1.12 7.87 -2.51
C THR A 142 -0.11 7.65 -3.64
N MET A 143 0.87 8.55 -3.79
CA MET A 143 1.93 8.41 -4.81
C MET A 143 2.82 7.18 -4.56
N GLN A 144 3.21 6.93 -3.30
CA GLN A 144 4.01 5.75 -2.92
C GLN A 144 3.27 4.45 -3.22
N TRP A 145 1.99 4.39 -2.86
CA TRP A 145 1.13 3.25 -3.13
C TRP A 145 1.04 2.99 -4.62
N PHE A 146 0.82 4.05 -5.41
CA PHE A 146 0.66 3.95 -6.85
C PHE A 146 1.93 3.44 -7.54
N LEU A 147 3.09 4.03 -7.26
CA LEU A 147 4.35 3.54 -7.82
C LEU A 147 4.63 2.08 -7.42
N ARG A 148 4.33 1.71 -6.18
CA ARG A 148 4.46 0.31 -5.74
C ARG A 148 3.51 -0.63 -6.50
N ALA A 149 2.28 -0.20 -6.74
CA ALA A 149 1.31 -0.96 -7.53
C ALA A 149 1.81 -1.16 -8.96
N CYS A 150 2.31 -0.10 -9.60
CA CYS A 150 2.89 -0.20 -10.94
C CYS A 150 4.05 -1.20 -10.98
N ARG A 151 5.00 -1.10 -10.05
CA ARG A 151 6.13 -2.04 -9.99
C ARG A 151 5.66 -3.48 -9.78
N LEU A 152 4.72 -3.69 -8.86
CA LEU A 152 4.21 -5.01 -8.55
C LEU A 152 3.43 -5.64 -9.71
N ILE A 153 2.77 -4.85 -10.56
CA ILE A 153 1.93 -5.37 -11.63
C ILE A 153 2.71 -5.49 -12.94
N PHE A 154 3.57 -4.51 -13.25
CA PHE A 154 4.21 -4.39 -14.55
C PHE A 154 5.68 -4.81 -14.57
N GLU A 155 6.40 -4.79 -13.44
CA GLU A 155 7.82 -5.21 -13.40
C GLU A 155 8.02 -6.66 -12.94
N THR A 156 6.99 -7.35 -12.45
CA THR A 156 7.11 -8.75 -12.01
C THR A 156 6.74 -9.73 -13.11
N SER A 157 7.65 -10.66 -13.40
CA SER A 157 7.36 -11.87 -14.17
C SER A 157 7.79 -13.09 -13.35
N PRO A 158 6.89 -14.04 -13.05
CA PRO A 158 5.48 -14.09 -13.45
C PRO A 158 4.62 -13.00 -12.79
N ALA A 159 3.34 -12.93 -13.18
CA ALA A 159 2.34 -12.00 -12.61
C ALA A 159 2.35 -12.00 -11.07
N PRO A 160 1.95 -10.91 -10.41
CA PRO A 160 1.95 -10.83 -8.96
C PRO A 160 1.06 -11.88 -8.30
N ARG A 161 1.46 -12.34 -7.12
CA ARG A 161 0.65 -13.29 -6.35
C ARG A 161 -0.63 -12.62 -5.84
N TYR A 162 -1.72 -13.37 -5.82
CA TYR A 162 -2.98 -12.98 -5.18
C TYR A 162 -2.76 -12.33 -3.80
N SER A 163 -1.93 -12.95 -2.96
CA SER A 163 -1.63 -12.46 -1.60
C SER A 163 -0.90 -11.11 -1.59
N GLN A 164 -0.03 -10.85 -2.56
CA GLN A 164 0.66 -9.56 -2.69
C GLN A 164 -0.32 -8.45 -3.07
N LEU A 165 -1.28 -8.73 -3.96
CA LEU A 165 -2.32 -7.78 -4.34
C LEU A 165 -3.33 -7.52 -3.22
N LEU A 166 -3.68 -8.54 -2.42
CA LEU A 166 -4.45 -8.36 -1.18
C LEU A 166 -3.78 -7.37 -0.23
N ILE A 167 -2.46 -7.53 0.01
CA ILE A 167 -1.70 -6.62 0.87
C ILE A 167 -1.69 -5.21 0.28
N LEU A 168 -1.50 -5.10 -1.04
CA LEU A 168 -1.53 -3.81 -1.73
C LEU A 168 -2.87 -3.09 -1.54
N LEU A 169 -4.01 -3.77 -1.77
CA LEU A 169 -5.35 -3.20 -1.55
C LEU A 169 -5.63 -2.90 -0.08
N SER A 170 -5.17 -3.76 0.83
CA SER A 170 -5.30 -3.55 2.27
C SER A 170 -4.59 -2.28 2.73
N ASP A 171 -3.41 -1.98 2.19
CA ASP A 171 -2.67 -0.76 2.49
C ASP A 171 -3.46 0.50 2.07
N ALA A 172 -4.09 0.49 0.89
CA ALA A 172 -4.90 1.62 0.44
C ALA A 172 -6.08 1.88 1.38
N LYS A 173 -6.75 0.82 1.82
CA LYS A 173 -7.87 0.89 2.77
C LYS A 173 -7.41 1.35 4.15
N GLN A 174 -6.28 0.83 4.64
CA GLN A 174 -5.71 1.18 5.95
C GLN A 174 -5.29 2.65 6.02
N ASP A 175 -4.63 3.16 4.98
CA ASP A 175 -4.19 4.55 4.91
C ASP A 175 -5.27 5.52 4.42
N LYS A 176 -6.48 5.01 4.11
CA LYS A 176 -7.62 5.81 3.59
C LYS A 176 -7.20 6.66 2.39
N LEU A 177 -6.52 6.03 1.43
CA LEU A 177 -6.00 6.74 0.27
C LEU A 177 -7.15 7.29 -0.59
N GLU A 178 -6.95 8.50 -1.09
CA GLU A 178 -7.86 9.15 -2.02
C GLU A 178 -7.21 9.23 -3.40
N PHE A 179 -7.92 8.75 -4.41
CA PHE A 179 -7.48 8.76 -5.81
C PHE A 179 -8.16 9.91 -6.54
N SER A 180 -7.41 10.99 -6.76
CA SER A 180 -7.93 12.28 -7.22
C SER A 180 -8.17 12.38 -8.73
N THR A 181 -7.54 11.51 -9.53
CA THR A 181 -7.71 11.50 -11.00
C THR A 181 -8.52 10.30 -11.46
N LEU A 182 -9.26 10.46 -12.56
CA LEU A 182 -10.06 9.39 -13.15
C LEU A 182 -9.21 8.17 -13.54
N GLU A 183 -7.97 8.39 -13.97
CA GLU A 183 -7.05 7.33 -14.34
C GLU A 183 -6.62 6.50 -13.13
N LEU A 184 -6.23 7.14 -12.02
CA LEU A 184 -5.90 6.45 -10.78
C LEU A 184 -7.12 5.70 -10.21
N GLN A 185 -8.30 6.30 -10.30
CA GLN A 185 -9.54 5.64 -9.90
C GLN A 185 -9.78 4.38 -10.73
N ARG A 186 -9.71 4.47 -12.07
CA ARG A 186 -9.89 3.30 -12.95
C ARG A 186 -8.89 2.21 -12.63
N PHE A 187 -7.61 2.56 -12.49
CA PHE A 187 -6.56 1.62 -12.14
C PHE A 187 -6.82 0.91 -10.80
N TYR A 188 -7.19 1.66 -9.75
CA TYR A 188 -7.54 1.08 -8.45
C TYR A 188 -8.76 0.15 -8.55
N HIS A 189 -9.82 0.56 -9.25
CA HIS A 189 -11.04 -0.24 -9.39
C HIS A 189 -10.81 -1.51 -10.21
N GLU A 190 -10.00 -1.45 -11.27
CA GLU A 190 -9.63 -2.63 -12.06
C GLU A 190 -8.84 -3.63 -11.22
N LEU A 191 -7.88 -3.15 -10.44
CA LEU A 191 -7.15 -3.99 -9.50
C LEU A 191 -8.08 -4.62 -8.45
N GLU A 192 -8.94 -3.82 -7.83
CA GLU A 192 -9.89 -4.31 -6.83
C GLU A 192 -10.86 -5.34 -7.44
N HIS A 193 -11.37 -5.09 -8.63
CA HIS A 193 -12.24 -6.01 -9.35
C HIS A 193 -11.56 -7.36 -9.64
N ASN A 194 -10.34 -7.34 -10.15
CA ASN A 194 -9.61 -8.58 -10.46
C ASN A 194 -9.27 -9.40 -9.21
N VAL A 195 -8.94 -8.75 -8.09
CA VAL A 195 -8.74 -9.44 -6.81
C VAL A 195 -10.05 -9.98 -6.26
N GLU A 196 -11.15 -9.25 -6.39
CA GLU A 196 -12.48 -9.70 -5.95
C GLU A 196 -12.93 -10.94 -6.74
N ARG A 197 -12.69 -11.00 -8.05
CA ARG A 197 -12.91 -12.21 -8.86
C ARG A 197 -12.11 -13.40 -8.31
N ALA A 198 -10.85 -13.19 -7.97
CA ALA A 198 -10.02 -14.23 -7.37
C ALA A 198 -10.54 -14.69 -5.99
N ILE A 199 -11.02 -13.76 -5.15
CA ILE A 199 -11.67 -14.08 -3.85
C ILE A 199 -12.88 -14.99 -4.09
N GLN A 200 -13.76 -14.60 -5.01
CA GLN A 200 -14.98 -15.34 -5.33
C GLN A 200 -14.66 -16.73 -5.88
N TRP A 201 -13.69 -16.81 -6.79
CA TRP A 201 -13.24 -18.09 -7.35
C TRP A 201 -12.69 -19.02 -6.25
N VAL A 202 -11.83 -18.52 -5.36
CA VAL A 202 -11.28 -19.30 -4.24
C VAL A 202 -12.40 -19.77 -3.29
N ALA A 203 -13.42 -18.93 -3.04
CA ALA A 203 -14.57 -19.30 -2.23
C ALA A 203 -15.40 -20.41 -2.87
N GLN A 204 -15.64 -20.34 -4.19
CA GLN A 204 -16.35 -21.37 -4.95
C GLN A 204 -15.61 -22.71 -4.92
N VAL A 205 -14.29 -22.69 -5.12
CA VAL A 205 -13.43 -23.88 -5.04
C VAL A 205 -13.43 -24.48 -3.64
N LYS A 206 -13.54 -23.69 -2.58
CA LYS A 206 -13.67 -24.19 -1.19
C LYS A 206 -15.05 -24.80 -0.90
N ALA A 207 -16.12 -24.25 -1.47
CA ALA A 207 -17.50 -24.63 -1.16
C ALA A 207 -17.95 -25.98 -1.77
N LEU A 208 -17.22 -26.50 -2.78
CA LEU A 208 -17.37 -27.83 -3.40
C LEU A 208 -18.79 -28.40 -3.41
N ARG A 209 -19.69 -27.80 -4.20
CA ARG A 209 -20.86 -28.51 -4.76
C ARG A 209 -20.66 -28.56 -6.28
N MET A 210 -20.10 -29.65 -6.78
CA MET A 210 -19.54 -29.69 -8.13
C MET A 210 -20.32 -30.63 -9.05
N ASP A 211 -21.07 -30.04 -9.99
CA ASP A 211 -21.49 -30.72 -11.21
C ASP A 211 -20.48 -30.43 -12.34
N SER A 212 -20.53 -31.20 -13.44
CA SER A 212 -19.53 -31.12 -14.51
C SER A 212 -19.55 -29.82 -15.31
N GLN A 213 -20.70 -29.12 -15.34
CA GLN A 213 -20.83 -27.84 -16.06
C GLN A 213 -20.15 -26.71 -15.27
N ASN A 214 -20.32 -26.71 -13.95
CA ASN A 214 -19.71 -25.72 -13.06
C ASN A 214 -18.16 -25.82 -13.07
N LEU A 215 -17.61 -27.02 -13.23
CA LEU A 215 -16.17 -27.25 -13.30
C LEU A 215 -15.49 -26.66 -14.54
N MET A 216 -16.13 -26.69 -15.70
CA MET A 216 -15.57 -26.11 -16.92
C MET A 216 -15.58 -24.58 -16.83
N HIS A 217 -16.68 -23.99 -16.35
CA HIS A 217 -16.77 -22.55 -16.12
C HIS A 217 -15.69 -22.06 -15.15
N LEU A 218 -15.50 -22.74 -14.01
CA LEU A 218 -14.45 -22.42 -13.05
C LEU A 218 -13.04 -22.53 -13.64
N LYS A 219 -12.83 -23.44 -14.60
CA LYS A 219 -11.55 -23.56 -15.30
C LYS A 219 -11.29 -22.33 -16.17
N ASP A 220 -12.26 -21.97 -17.01
CA ASP A 220 -12.15 -20.83 -17.91
C ASP A 220 -11.97 -19.53 -17.11
N GLU A 221 -12.71 -19.37 -16.01
CA GLU A 221 -12.56 -18.23 -15.09
C GLU A 221 -11.17 -18.18 -14.43
N ALA A 222 -10.61 -19.34 -14.04
CA ALA A 222 -9.26 -19.41 -13.50
C ALA A 222 -8.20 -18.98 -14.53
N GLU A 223 -8.36 -19.39 -15.79
CA GLU A 223 -7.47 -19.02 -16.89
C GLU A 223 -7.53 -17.50 -17.15
N GLU A 224 -8.72 -16.90 -17.13
CA GLU A 224 -8.88 -15.44 -17.25
C GLU A 224 -8.24 -14.68 -16.09
N ILE A 225 -8.51 -15.07 -14.84
CA ILE A 225 -7.90 -14.41 -13.66
C ILE A 225 -6.37 -14.53 -13.70
N SER A 226 -5.86 -15.67 -14.17
CA SER A 226 -4.42 -15.94 -14.27
C SER A 226 -3.68 -15.04 -15.27
N GLN A 227 -4.40 -14.33 -16.14
CA GLN A 227 -3.81 -13.29 -16.99
C GLN A 227 -3.34 -12.07 -16.19
N TYR A 228 -3.89 -11.85 -14.99
CA TYR A 228 -3.65 -10.66 -14.17
C TYR A 228 -2.89 -10.96 -12.87
N LEU A 229 -3.10 -12.14 -12.27
CA LEU A 229 -2.48 -12.50 -10.99
C LEU A 229 -2.28 -14.02 -10.88
N GLN A 230 -1.38 -14.43 -9.98
CA GLN A 230 -1.24 -15.85 -9.63
C GLN A 230 -2.24 -16.23 -8.53
N LEU A 231 -3.15 -17.14 -8.86
CA LEU A 231 -4.09 -17.73 -7.91
C LEU A 231 -3.36 -18.55 -6.83
N PRO A 232 -3.92 -18.69 -5.61
CA PRO A 232 -3.29 -19.46 -4.55
C PRO A 232 -3.05 -20.93 -4.92
N ASP A 233 -1.82 -21.42 -4.77
CA ASP A 233 -1.42 -22.80 -5.12
C ASP A 233 -2.32 -23.86 -4.47
N ALA A 234 -2.71 -23.64 -3.22
CA ALA A 234 -3.60 -24.55 -2.50
C ALA A 234 -4.99 -24.64 -3.16
N ALA A 235 -5.53 -23.50 -3.62
CA ALA A 235 -6.83 -23.46 -4.29
C ALA A 235 -6.75 -24.12 -5.68
N ILE A 236 -5.69 -23.83 -6.45
CA ILE A 236 -5.44 -24.46 -7.75
C ILE A 236 -5.25 -25.98 -7.60
N THR A 237 -4.50 -26.43 -6.59
CA THR A 237 -4.29 -27.86 -6.32
C THR A 237 -5.61 -28.55 -6.00
N ASN A 238 -6.42 -27.96 -5.11
CA ASN A 238 -7.73 -28.51 -4.75
C ASN A 238 -8.66 -28.58 -5.97
N PHE A 239 -8.70 -27.52 -6.78
CA PHE A 239 -9.46 -27.48 -8.03
C PHE A 239 -9.02 -28.58 -9.00
N ASN A 240 -7.71 -28.72 -9.25
CA ASN A 240 -7.17 -29.72 -10.17
C ASN A 240 -7.47 -31.16 -9.74
N VAL A 241 -7.44 -31.44 -8.43
CA VAL A 241 -7.82 -32.76 -7.90
C VAL A 241 -9.30 -33.03 -8.16
N ALA A 242 -10.18 -32.07 -7.87
CA ALA A 242 -11.62 -32.20 -8.11
C ALA A 242 -11.93 -32.34 -9.61
N PHE A 243 -11.30 -31.53 -10.46
CA PHE A 243 -11.48 -31.55 -11.91
C PHE A 243 -11.07 -32.91 -12.50
N LYS A 244 -9.90 -33.45 -12.10
CA LYS A 244 -9.45 -34.78 -12.53
C LYS A 244 -10.40 -35.89 -12.08
N PHE A 245 -10.92 -35.83 -10.86
CA PHE A 245 -11.85 -36.84 -10.34
C PHE A 245 -13.16 -36.89 -11.15
N HIS A 246 -13.75 -35.73 -11.47
CA HIS A 246 -15.01 -35.67 -12.21
C HIS A 246 -14.87 -35.90 -13.73
N MET A 247 -13.74 -35.49 -14.32
CA MET A 247 -13.52 -35.62 -15.78
C MET A 247 -12.79 -36.91 -16.17
N GLY A 248 -12.02 -37.51 -15.26
CA GLY A 248 -11.33 -38.80 -15.48
C GLY A 248 -12.16 -40.03 -15.13
N ALA A 249 -13.35 -39.85 -14.55
CA ALA A 249 -14.32 -40.93 -14.29
C ALA A 249 -15.28 -41.17 -15.48
N ARG A 250 -14.96 -40.66 -16.67
CA ARG A 250 -15.65 -40.94 -17.94
C ARG A 250 -14.73 -41.62 -18.93
#